data_AF-A0A4R2GXJ3-F1
#
_entry.id   AF-A0A4R2GXJ3-F1
#
_cell.length_a   1.000
_cell.length_b   1.000
_cell.length_c   1.000
_cell.angle_alpha   90.00
_cell.angle_beta   90.00
_cell.angle_gamma   90.00
#
_symmetry.space_group_name_H-M   'P 1'
#
loop_
_entity.id
_entity.type
_entity.pdbx_description
1 polymer ?
#
loop_
_entity_poly.entity_id
_entity_poly.type
_entity_poly.pdbx_seq_one_letter_code
_entity_poly.pdbx_strand_id
1 'polypeptide(L)' 'MENWIDLTIECRPNGSLTVSGEVVDRLGVGNRLAFELHDLDQTYLPAWLSQLTEIEGVFPIVGRP' A
#
# COMPACT_ATOMS: atom_id res chain seq x y z
N MET A 1 -11.74 -6.29 7.64
CA MET A 1 -10.88 -6.13 6.46
C MET A 1 -9.96 -7.33 6.47
N GLU A 2 -10.08 -8.22 5.50
CA GLU A 2 -9.18 -9.36 5.40
C GLU A 2 -7.82 -8.88 4.86
N ASN A 3 -6.70 -9.46 5.31
CA ASN A 3 -5.33 -9.03 4.97
C ASN A 3 -4.95 -9.39 3.52
N TRP A 4 -5.55 -8.70 2.56
CA TRP A 4 -5.29 -8.88 1.12
C TRP A 4 -3.98 -8.24 0.71
N ILE A 5 -3.53 -7.25 1.49
CA ILE A 5 -2.25 -6.58 1.31
C ILE A 5 -1.61 -6.32 2.68
N ASP A 6 -0.36 -6.74 2.82
CA ASP A 6 0.52 -6.35 3.92
C ASP A 6 1.57 -5.39 3.37
N LEU A 7 1.72 -4.22 3.98
CA LEU A 7 2.68 -3.18 3.57
C LEU A 7 3.56 -2.79 4.74
N THR A 8 4.86 -2.72 4.48
CA THR A 8 5.86 -2.18 5.40
C THR A 8 6.54 -1.01 4.71
N ILE A 9 6.55 0.14 5.38
CA ILE A 9 7.21 1.36 4.91
C ILE A 9 8.30 1.71 5.90
N GLU A 10 9.55 1.71 5.43
CA GLU A 10 10.72 2.11 6.21
C GLU A 10 11.27 3.44 5.69
N CYS A 11 11.39 4.42 6.59
CA CYS A 11 12.12 5.65 6.32
C CYS A 11 13.56 5.52 6.82
N ARG A 12 14.51 5.60 5.91
CA ARG A 12 15.94 5.51 6.24
C ARG A 12 16.48 6.88 6.71
N PRO A 13 17.57 6.89 7.50
CA PRO A 13 18.17 8.13 8.00
C PRO A 13 18.63 9.12 6.91
N ASN A 14 18.85 8.64 5.68
CA ASN A 14 19.20 9.47 4.52
C ASN A 14 17.99 10.10 3.80
N GLY A 15 16.77 9.91 4.32
CA GLY A 15 15.55 10.41 3.70
C GLY A 15 15.09 9.57 2.49
N SER A 16 15.61 8.36 2.29
CA SER A 16 15.00 7.43 1.33
C SER A 16 13.89 6.61 1.98
N LEU A 17 12.90 6.22 1.19
CA LEU A 17 11.85 5.29 1.63
C LEU A 17 12.01 3.96 0.93
N THR A 18 11.77 2.89 1.68
CA THR A 18 11.61 1.55 1.13
C THR A 18 10.23 1.05 1.46
N VAL A 19 9.55 0.55 0.44
CA VAL A 19 8.23 -0.04 0.57
C VAL A 19 8.35 -1.49 0.20
N SER A 20 8.11 -2.38 1.15
CA SER A 20 7.98 -3.80 0.89
C SER A 20 6.57 -4.23 1.21
N GLY A 21 6.10 -5.27 0.54
CA GLY A 21 4.77 -5.76 0.85
C GLY A 21 4.46 -7.05 0.15
N GLU A 22 3.24 -7.49 0.43
CA GLU A 22 2.75 -8.76 -0.03
C GLU A 22 1.27 -8.64 -0.38
N VAL A 23 0.92 -9.06 -1.59
CA VAL A 23 -0.46 -9.08 -2.08
C VAL A 23 -0.92 -10.52 -2.22
N VAL A 24 -2.13 -10.79 -1.76
CA VAL A 24 -2.79 -12.09 -1.87
C VAL A 24 -4.05 -11.94 -2.71
N ASP A 25 -4.20 -12.70 -3.80
CA ASP A 25 -5.40 -12.59 -4.65
C ASP A 25 -6.66 -13.23 -4.03
N ARG A 26 -6.48 -14.33 -3.31
CA ARG A 26 -7.53 -15.08 -2.57
C ARG A 26 -6.92 -15.68 -1.32
N LEU A 27 -7.58 -15.47 -0.19
CA LEU A 27 -7.13 -16.02 1.08
C LEU A 27 -7.15 -17.56 1.05
N GLY A 28 -6.04 -18.16 1.50
CA GLY A 28 -5.90 -19.60 1.67
C GLY A 28 -5.62 -20.43 0.41
N VAL A 29 -5.90 -19.93 -0.80
CA VAL A 29 -5.76 -20.70 -2.06
C VAL A 29 -5.23 -19.90 -3.25
N GLY A 30 -5.06 -18.58 -3.10
CA GLY A 30 -4.63 -17.68 -4.17
C GLY A 30 -3.12 -17.54 -4.29
N ASN A 31 -2.68 -16.73 -5.26
CA ASN A 31 -1.28 -16.40 -5.42
C ASN A 31 -0.85 -15.36 -4.40
N ARG A 32 0.42 -15.45 -4.01
CA ARG A 32 1.09 -14.51 -3.11
C ARG A 32 2.23 -13.84 -3.86
N LEU A 33 2.18 -12.51 -3.97
CA LEU A 33 3.20 -11.70 -4.61
C LEU A 33 3.90 -10.87 -3.55
N ALA A 34 5.17 -11.18 -3.28
CA ALA A 34 6.05 -10.34 -2.48
C ALA A 34 6.76 -9.32 -3.40
N PHE A 35 6.83 -8.06 -2.97
CA PHE A 35 7.48 -6.99 -3.71
C PHE A 35 8.31 -6.09 -2.80
N GLU A 36 9.32 -5.46 -3.39
CA GLU A 36 10.13 -4.43 -2.76
C GLU A 36 10.37 -3.28 -3.75
N LEU A 37 10.07 -2.07 -3.31
CA LEU A 37 10.28 -0.82 -4.04
C LEU A 37 11.39 -0.06 -3.33
N HIS A 38 12.53 0.05 -4.01
CA HIS A 38 13.68 0.82 -3.56
C HIS A 38 13.64 2.25 -4.11
N ASP A 39 14.34 3.16 -3.44
CA ASP A 39 14.60 4.52 -3.92
C ASP A 39 13.35 5.31 -4.29
N LEU A 40 12.29 5.16 -3.50
CA LEU A 40 11.05 5.87 -3.72
C LEU A 40 11.27 7.36 -3.40
N ASP A 41 11.28 8.19 -4.45
CA ASP A 41 11.50 9.62 -4.33
C ASP A 41 10.36 10.27 -3.55
N GLN A 42 10.71 10.85 -2.39
CA GLN A 42 9.77 11.50 -1.48
C GLN A 42 9.04 12.68 -2.13
N THR A 43 9.57 13.23 -3.23
CA THR A 43 8.98 14.35 -3.96
C THR A 43 7.53 14.08 -4.38
N TYR A 44 7.20 12.84 -4.74
CA TYR A 44 5.87 12.50 -5.26
C TYR A 44 4.92 11.90 -4.22
N LEU A 45 5.43 11.49 -3.06
CA LEU A 45 4.63 10.84 -2.02
C LEU A 45 3.50 11.70 -1.48
N PRO A 46 3.68 13.00 -1.19
CA PRO A 46 2.58 13.85 -0.75
C PRO A 46 1.42 13.86 -1.75
N ALA A 47 1.72 13.91 -3.04
CA ALA A 47 0.71 13.90 -4.10
C ALA A 47 0.01 12.53 -4.19
N TRP A 48 0.76 11.43 -4.11
CA TRP A 48 0.18 10.08 -4.13
C TRP A 48 -0.71 9.81 -2.91
N LEU A 49 -0.30 10.23 -1.72
CA LEU A 49 -1.11 10.10 -0.50
C LEU A 49 -2.40 10.93 -0.59
N SER A 50 -2.33 12.14 -1.14
CA SER A 50 -3.53 12.96 -1.39
C SER A 50 -4.50 12.27 -2.35
N GLN A 51 -4.00 11.69 -3.44
CA GLN A 51 -4.82 10.97 -4.41
C GLN A 51 -5.44 9.70 -3.82
N LEU A 52 -4.69 8.94 -3.04
CA LEU A 52 -5.21 7.77 -2.33
C LEU A 52 -6.31 8.14 -1.35
N THR A 53 -6.16 9.26 -0.63
CA THR A 53 -7.19 9.79 0.28
C THR A 53 -8.46 10.20 -0.46
N GLU A 54 -8.33 10.82 -1.64
CA GLU A 54 -9.49 11.15 -2.49
C GLU A 54 -10.20 9.89 -2.98
N ILE A 55 -9.43 8.86 -3.38
CA ILE A 55 -9.97 7.57 -3.82
C ILE A 55 -10.71 6.88 -2.65
N GLU A 56 -10.17 6.89 -1.44
CA GLU A 56 -10.85 6.36 -0.24
C GLU A 56 -12.19 7.05 0.03
N GLY A 57 -12.29 8.36 -0.22
CA GLY A 57 -13.54 9.12 -0.08
C GLY A 57 -14.62 8.72 -1.09
N VAL A 58 -14.22 8.19 -2.24
CA VAL A 58 -15.12 7.80 -3.34
C VAL A 58 -15.38 6.29 -3.39
N PHE A 59 -14.47 5.48 -2.84
CA PHE A 59 -14.65 4.03 -2.78
C PHE A 59 -15.79 3.68 -1.81
N PRO A 60 -16.87 3.04 -2.28
CA PRO A 60 -17.93 2.62 -1.39
C PRO A 60 -17.38 1.57 -0.42
N ILE A 61 -17.46 1.85 0.88
CA ILE A 61 -17.29 0.83 1.91
C ILE A 61 -18.48 -0.10 1.78
N VAL A 62 -18.32 -1.20 1.02
CA VAL A 62 -19.31 -2.27 0.95
C VAL A 62 -19.42 -2.86 2.36
N GLY A 63 -20.57 -2.65 3.01
CA GLY A 63 -20.89 -3.22 4.33
C GLY A 63 -20.77 -2.28 5.52
N ARG A 64 -21.38 -1.08 5.48
CA ARG A 64 -21.97 -0.49 6.70
C ARG A 64 -23.44 -0.94 6.79
N PRO A 65 -23.95 -1.27 8.01
CA PRO A 65 -25.32 -1.74 8.19
C PRO A 65 -26.37 -0.73 7.70
#